data_AF-A0A1Y2DNV6-F1
#
_entry.id   AF-A0A1Y2DNV6-F1
#
_cell.length_a   1.000
_cell.length_b   1.000
_cell.length_c   1.000
_cell.angle_alpha   90.00
_cell.angle_beta   90.00
_cell.angle_gamma   90.00
#
_symmetry.space_group_name_H-M   'P 1'
#
loop_
_entity.id
_entity.type
_entity.pdbx_description
1 polymer ?
#
loop_
_entity_poly.entity_id
_entity_poly.type
_entity_poly.pdbx_seq_one_letter_code
_entity_poly.pdbx_strand_id
1 'polypeptide(L)'
;MTDCTKTLKIEAQDGPMTVVFGEATTEQRPHCHQLATHFRLPLSETDYLAREDFLGQHPLTRGSGCRLWCLARADNPNVVVATCKTIRRDLIIRDIHATCQDVGYCVSSVVTDARYRRLGLASCLMKNVAKWMDGQSSGAASMLYTSIGKFYARRGWRMLPAFQSVLSISPSVSTECAGFFPTRPLTKIDIPRLCSHDLECLKTEIKEIELQPTETLMSVLPTADLGAICEHEDSWVYWFHDFRKQKLVLQRVRVGKAQATTLCLASLFLAAVIEARTWGLPNVVVWTPDAESLLALDLLAKKGFEVISEERDGTSIPSVRWAGGDESIKTVFWPNEFFAWS
;
A
#
# COMPACT_ATOMS: atom_id res chain seq x y z
N MET A 1 27.32 -21.32 6.34
CA MET A 1 26.17 -21.13 7.26
C MET A 1 24.97 -21.81 6.64
N THR A 2 24.31 -22.66 7.42
CA THR A 2 23.45 -23.77 7.00
C THR A 2 22.31 -23.38 6.06
N ASP A 3 22.35 -23.95 4.85
CA ASP A 3 21.32 -23.90 3.82
C ASP A 3 20.05 -24.59 4.33
N CYS A 4 19.12 -23.79 4.88
CA CYS A 4 17.85 -24.27 5.40
C CYS A 4 16.73 -23.85 4.42
N THR A 5 16.68 -24.69 3.38
CA THR A 5 15.56 -25.15 2.55
C THR A 5 14.67 -24.13 1.85
N LYS A 6 14.95 -23.94 0.56
CA LYS A 6 13.96 -23.61 -0.48
C LYS A 6 12.83 -24.65 -0.58
N THR A 7 12.87 -25.73 0.18
CA THR A 7 11.99 -26.89 0.00
C THR A 7 11.28 -27.25 1.31
N LEU A 8 9.96 -27.46 1.26
CA LEU A 8 9.18 -27.91 2.41
C LEU A 8 8.45 -29.22 2.07
N LYS A 9 8.57 -30.21 2.94
CA LYS A 9 7.73 -31.41 2.88
C LYS A 9 6.47 -31.19 3.73
N ILE A 10 5.31 -31.51 3.17
CA ILE A 10 4.02 -31.39 3.86
C ILE A 10 3.23 -32.69 3.67
N GLU A 11 2.37 -32.99 4.64
CA GLU A 11 1.34 -34.03 4.51
C GLU A 11 0.05 -33.36 4.04
N ALA A 12 -0.28 -33.53 2.75
CA ALA A 12 -1.52 -33.03 2.18
C ALA A 12 -2.61 -34.10 2.21
N GLN A 13 -3.84 -33.73 1.88
CA GLN A 13 -4.97 -34.67 1.84
C GLN A 13 -4.75 -35.82 0.85
N ASP A 14 -4.05 -35.55 -0.26
CA ASP A 14 -3.74 -36.53 -1.30
C ASP A 14 -2.40 -37.26 -1.06
N GLY A 15 -1.80 -37.09 0.12
CA GLY A 15 -0.54 -37.73 0.53
C GLY A 15 0.64 -36.76 0.73
N PRO A 16 1.82 -37.31 1.06
CA PRO A 16 3.03 -36.52 1.27
C PRO A 16 3.46 -35.84 -0.03
N MET A 17 3.80 -34.56 0.06
CA MET A 17 4.27 -33.79 -1.07
C MET A 17 5.39 -32.85 -0.69
N THR A 18 6.20 -32.51 -1.70
CA THR A 18 7.32 -31.58 -1.55
C THR A 18 7.04 -30.33 -2.36
N VAL A 19 7.17 -29.16 -1.74
CA VAL A 19 7.02 -27.86 -2.40
C VAL A 19 8.34 -27.09 -2.39
N VAL A 20 8.57 -26.32 -3.44
CA VAL A 20 9.78 -25.54 -3.67
C VAL A 20 9.43 -24.07 -3.77
N PHE A 21 10.15 -23.25 -3.01
CA PHE A 21 10.14 -21.80 -3.04
C PHE A 21 11.03 -21.27 -4.16
N GLY A 22 10.49 -20.34 -4.92
CA GLY A 22 11.23 -19.61 -5.94
C GLY A 22 10.51 -18.35 -6.39
N GLU A 23 11.22 -17.54 -7.16
CA GLU A 23 10.59 -16.53 -8.01
C GLU A 23 9.84 -17.26 -9.14
N ALA A 24 8.61 -16.82 -9.41
CA ALA A 24 7.73 -17.47 -10.38
C ALA A 24 8.30 -17.33 -11.80
N THR A 25 8.43 -18.46 -12.49
CA THR A 25 8.77 -18.48 -13.93
C THR A 25 7.62 -17.91 -14.77
N THR A 26 7.88 -17.64 -16.04
CA THR A 26 6.86 -17.17 -16.99
C THR A 26 5.64 -18.09 -17.02
N GLU A 27 5.86 -19.41 -16.96
CA GLU A 27 4.83 -20.45 -16.94
C GLU A 27 4.06 -20.49 -15.62
N GLN A 28 4.69 -20.13 -14.50
CA GLN A 28 4.08 -20.13 -13.18
C GLN A 28 3.26 -18.86 -12.89
N ARG A 29 3.57 -17.74 -13.54
CA ARG A 29 2.88 -16.45 -13.31
C ARG A 29 1.36 -16.55 -13.44
N PRO A 30 0.78 -17.14 -14.51
CA PRO A 30 -0.66 -17.30 -14.62
C PRO A 30 -1.27 -18.06 -13.43
N HIS A 31 -0.61 -19.12 -12.95
CA HIS A 31 -1.07 -19.91 -11.81
C HIS A 31 -1.03 -19.11 -10.49
N CYS A 32 -0.01 -18.28 -10.30
CA CYS A 32 0.05 -17.35 -9.17
C CYS A 32 -1.10 -16.34 -9.21
N HIS A 33 -1.35 -15.71 -10.36
CA HIS A 33 -2.45 -14.75 -10.50
C HIS A 33 -3.82 -15.41 -10.33
N GLN A 34 -3.99 -16.62 -10.87
CA GLN A 34 -5.19 -17.42 -10.67
C GLN A 34 -5.44 -17.72 -9.20
N LEU A 35 -4.40 -18.07 -8.44
CA LEU A 35 -4.51 -18.26 -6.99
C LEU A 35 -4.87 -16.96 -6.25
N ALA A 36 -4.41 -15.81 -6.76
CA ALA A 36 -4.70 -14.48 -6.23
C ALA A 36 -6.08 -13.91 -6.63
N THR A 37 -6.86 -14.62 -7.45
CA THR A 37 -8.20 -14.16 -7.91
C THR A 37 -9.19 -13.88 -6.79
N HIS A 38 -8.96 -14.32 -5.54
CA HIS A 38 -9.77 -13.87 -4.41
C HIS A 38 -9.74 -12.34 -4.19
N PHE A 39 -8.72 -11.65 -4.73
CA PHE A 39 -8.63 -10.20 -4.75
C PHE A 39 -9.30 -9.53 -5.96
N ARG A 40 -9.87 -10.31 -6.89
CA ARG A 40 -10.34 -9.80 -8.19
C ARG A 40 -11.60 -8.96 -8.16
N LEU A 41 -12.50 -9.25 -7.22
CA LEU A 41 -13.84 -8.69 -7.28
C LEU A 41 -13.79 -7.16 -7.27
N PRO A 42 -14.60 -6.51 -8.11
CA PRO A 42 -15.69 -7.06 -8.93
C PRO A 42 -15.28 -7.57 -10.32
N LEU A 43 -14.00 -7.53 -10.70
CA LEU A 43 -13.53 -7.89 -12.04
C LEU A 43 -13.78 -9.37 -12.38
N SER A 44 -14.00 -9.66 -13.66
CA SER A 44 -13.93 -11.03 -14.17
C SER A 44 -12.52 -11.59 -13.99
N GLU A 45 -12.35 -12.91 -14.06
CA GLU A 45 -11.00 -13.50 -13.98
C GLU A 45 -10.11 -13.00 -15.13
N THR A 46 -10.65 -12.94 -16.35
CA THR A 46 -9.95 -12.42 -17.52
C THR A 46 -9.51 -10.97 -17.34
N ASP A 47 -10.40 -10.09 -16.87
CA ASP A 47 -10.07 -8.68 -16.65
C ASP A 47 -9.07 -8.50 -15.52
N TYR A 48 -9.14 -9.34 -14.49
CA TYR A 48 -8.16 -9.34 -13.40
C TYR A 48 -6.77 -9.71 -13.92
N LEU A 49 -6.65 -10.78 -14.71
CA LEU A 49 -5.37 -11.17 -15.31
C LEU A 49 -4.83 -10.07 -16.25
N ALA A 50 -5.68 -9.49 -17.10
CA ALA A 50 -5.29 -8.39 -17.97
C ALA A 50 -4.83 -7.15 -17.18
N ARG A 51 -5.49 -6.85 -16.05
CA ARG A 51 -5.06 -5.80 -15.11
C ARG A 51 -3.71 -6.12 -14.50
N GLU A 52 -3.47 -7.37 -14.08
CA GLU A 52 -2.19 -7.77 -13.49
C GLU A 52 -1.03 -7.65 -14.51
N ASP A 53 -1.27 -7.99 -15.78
CA ASP A 53 -0.32 -7.80 -16.87
C ASP A 53 -0.07 -6.32 -17.14
N PHE A 54 -1.13 -5.49 -17.21
CA PHE A 54 -1.03 -4.05 -17.37
C PHE A 54 -0.22 -3.40 -16.23
N LEU A 55 -0.56 -3.74 -14.98
CA LEU A 55 0.16 -3.26 -13.79
C LEU A 55 1.61 -3.74 -13.76
N GLY A 56 1.93 -4.89 -14.35
CA GLY A 56 3.31 -5.37 -14.48
C GLY A 56 4.17 -4.52 -15.43
N GLN A 57 3.55 -3.67 -16.25
CA GLN A 57 4.24 -2.81 -17.21
C GLN A 57 4.48 -1.38 -16.69
N HIS A 58 3.93 -1.02 -15.52
CA HIS A 58 4.15 0.29 -14.92
C HIS A 58 5.63 0.54 -14.61
N PRO A 59 6.10 1.81 -14.64
CA PRO A 59 7.49 2.16 -14.35
C PRO A 59 8.01 1.62 -13.01
N LEU A 60 7.12 1.54 -12.00
CA LEU A 60 7.42 1.05 -10.65
C LEU A 60 7.60 -0.47 -10.56
N THR A 61 6.97 -1.23 -11.45
CA THR A 61 6.87 -2.69 -11.37
C THR A 61 7.68 -3.42 -12.43
N ARG A 62 8.05 -2.74 -13.51
CA ARG A 62 8.88 -3.31 -14.58
C ARG A 62 10.27 -3.73 -14.07
N GLY A 63 10.89 -4.69 -14.77
CA GLY A 63 12.23 -5.17 -14.44
C GLY A 63 12.28 -5.84 -13.06
N SER A 64 13.11 -5.34 -12.15
CA SER A 64 13.20 -5.80 -10.76
C SER A 64 12.27 -5.06 -9.79
N GLY A 65 11.41 -4.16 -10.31
CA GLY A 65 10.49 -3.35 -9.52
C GLY A 65 9.41 -4.17 -8.82
N CYS A 66 8.86 -5.19 -9.47
CA CYS A 66 7.97 -6.17 -8.86
C CYS A 66 8.48 -7.58 -9.09
N ARG A 67 8.45 -8.41 -8.04
CA ARG A 67 8.73 -9.85 -8.13
C ARG A 67 7.56 -10.65 -7.61
N LEU A 68 7.28 -11.75 -8.29
CA LEU A 68 6.25 -12.71 -7.93
C LEU A 68 6.94 -13.94 -7.35
N TRP A 69 6.58 -14.31 -6.12
CA TRP A 69 7.13 -15.46 -5.42
C TRP A 69 6.07 -16.54 -5.31
N CYS A 70 6.50 -17.81 -5.35
CA CYS A 70 5.60 -18.92 -5.16
C CYS A 70 6.23 -20.11 -4.42
N LEU A 71 5.35 -20.91 -3.82
CA LEU A 71 5.62 -22.30 -3.48
C LEU A 71 4.91 -23.16 -4.54
N ALA A 72 5.69 -23.92 -5.31
CA ALA A 72 5.17 -24.84 -6.34
C ALA A 72 5.54 -26.29 -5.99
N ARG A 73 4.80 -27.27 -6.50
CA ARG A 73 5.15 -28.67 -6.26
C ARG A 73 6.48 -29.03 -6.95
N ALA A 74 7.30 -29.84 -6.27
CA ALA A 74 8.56 -30.31 -6.83
C ALA A 74 8.36 -31.25 -8.04
N ASP A 75 7.30 -32.05 -8.02
CA ASP A 75 6.95 -33.02 -9.07
C ASP A 75 6.16 -32.39 -10.23
N ASN A 76 5.47 -31.27 -9.98
CA ASN A 76 4.76 -30.50 -10.99
C ASN A 76 4.83 -28.99 -10.69
N PRO A 77 5.84 -28.28 -11.20
CA PRO A 77 6.06 -26.85 -10.92
C PRO A 77 4.94 -25.92 -11.35
N ASN A 78 4.03 -26.34 -12.23
CA ASN A 78 2.87 -25.54 -12.64
C ASN A 78 1.75 -25.56 -11.59
N VAL A 79 1.83 -26.45 -10.59
CA VAL A 79 0.91 -26.44 -9.46
C VAL A 79 1.48 -25.54 -8.36
N VAL A 80 1.09 -24.27 -8.39
CA VAL A 80 1.39 -23.28 -7.36
C VAL A 80 0.41 -23.41 -6.20
N VAL A 81 0.91 -23.57 -4.97
CA VAL A 81 0.08 -23.77 -3.76
C VAL A 81 0.08 -22.55 -2.83
N ALA A 82 1.06 -21.64 -2.98
CA ALA A 82 1.07 -20.36 -2.30
C ALA A 82 1.83 -19.32 -3.12
N THR A 83 1.45 -18.05 -3.01
CA THR A 83 2.10 -16.95 -3.74
C THR A 83 2.06 -15.64 -2.94
N CYS A 84 2.98 -14.74 -3.25
CA CYS A 84 2.93 -13.32 -2.87
C CYS A 84 3.75 -12.47 -3.84
N LYS A 85 3.63 -11.15 -3.73
CA LYS A 85 4.46 -10.20 -4.46
C LYS A 85 5.30 -9.35 -3.52
N THR A 86 6.48 -8.98 -4.00
CA THR A 86 7.29 -7.91 -3.40
C THR A 86 7.45 -6.80 -4.43
N ILE A 87 7.27 -5.56 -4.00
CA ILE A 87 7.41 -4.39 -4.86
C ILE A 87 8.43 -3.45 -4.24
N ARG A 88 9.50 -3.17 -4.98
CA ARG A 88 10.59 -2.31 -4.57
C ARG A 88 10.07 -0.89 -4.37
N ARG A 89 10.50 -0.26 -3.28
CA ARG A 89 10.20 1.12 -2.93
C ARG A 89 11.48 1.83 -2.56
N ASP A 90 11.58 3.08 -2.95
CA ASP A 90 12.56 3.97 -2.37
C ASP A 90 11.98 4.53 -1.08
N LEU A 91 12.78 4.50 -0.03
CA LEU A 91 12.43 4.96 1.31
C LEU A 91 13.27 6.17 1.66
N ILE A 92 12.72 7.03 2.52
CA ILE A 92 13.50 7.94 3.34
C ILE A 92 13.41 7.48 4.78
N ILE A 93 14.58 7.27 5.40
CA ILE A 93 14.74 6.76 6.75
C ILE A 93 15.48 7.81 7.56
N ARG A 94 15.02 8.07 8.78
CA ARG A 94 15.69 8.98 9.71
C ARG A 94 15.70 8.42 11.11
N ASP A 95 16.87 8.39 11.72
CA ASP A 95 17.04 8.20 13.16
C ASP A 95 17.54 9.50 13.80
N ILE A 96 17.95 9.45 15.06
CA ILE A 96 18.49 10.62 15.78
C ILE A 96 19.86 11.10 15.27
N HIS A 97 20.55 10.32 14.44
CA HIS A 97 21.90 10.59 13.97
C HIS A 97 21.92 11.08 12.52
N ALA A 98 21.10 10.50 11.64
CA ALA A 98 21.16 10.76 10.22
C ALA A 98 19.81 10.57 9.51
N THR A 99 19.71 11.18 8.33
CA THR A 99 18.66 10.90 7.34
C THR A 99 19.30 10.31 6.10
N CYS A 100 18.79 9.17 5.62
CA CYS A 100 19.26 8.52 4.41
C CYS A 100 18.09 8.13 3.49
N GLN A 101 18.42 7.91 2.22
CA GLN A 101 17.54 7.20 1.29
C GLN A 101 18.00 5.75 1.19
N ASP A 102 17.05 4.83 1.20
CA ASP A 102 17.33 3.40 1.12
C ASP A 102 16.23 2.69 0.33
N VAL A 103 16.37 1.38 0.16
CA VAL A 103 15.42 0.52 -0.51
C VAL A 103 14.58 -0.23 0.52
N GLY A 104 13.28 -0.31 0.27
CA GLY A 104 12.38 -1.19 0.98
C GLY A 104 11.46 -1.93 0.05
N TYR A 105 10.59 -2.75 0.64
CA TYR A 105 9.67 -3.60 -0.12
C TYR A 105 8.27 -3.60 0.45
N CYS A 106 7.29 -3.32 -0.40
CA CYS A 106 5.90 -3.61 -0.09
C CYS A 106 5.60 -5.08 -0.42
N VAL A 107 5.04 -5.83 0.54
CA VAL A 107 4.56 -7.19 0.32
C VAL A 107 3.05 -7.19 0.14
N SER A 108 2.57 -7.87 -0.90
CA SER A 108 1.16 -7.89 -1.30
C SER A 108 0.75 -9.25 -1.85
N SER A 109 -0.56 -9.43 -2.04
CA SER A 109 -1.19 -10.65 -2.61
C SER A 109 -0.71 -11.97 -2.00
N VAL A 110 -0.52 -12.00 -0.68
CA VAL A 110 -0.14 -13.22 0.04
C VAL A 110 -1.32 -14.18 0.09
N VAL A 111 -1.22 -15.31 -0.59
CA VAL A 111 -2.28 -16.33 -0.66
C VAL A 111 -1.69 -17.71 -0.50
N THR A 112 -2.43 -18.58 0.21
CA THR A 112 -2.26 -20.03 0.18
C THR A 112 -3.57 -20.65 -0.28
N ASP A 113 -3.48 -21.56 -1.23
CA ASP A 113 -4.60 -22.34 -1.73
C ASP A 113 -5.32 -23.00 -0.55
N ALA A 114 -6.65 -22.90 -0.56
CA ALA A 114 -7.50 -23.34 0.53
C ALA A 114 -7.26 -24.80 0.93
N ARG A 115 -6.96 -25.67 -0.06
CA ARG A 115 -6.69 -27.11 0.13
C ARG A 115 -5.44 -27.39 0.97
N TYR A 116 -4.49 -26.46 0.98
CA TYR A 116 -3.18 -26.64 1.63
C TYR A 116 -2.95 -25.65 2.80
N ARG A 117 -4.00 -24.96 3.25
CA ARG A 117 -3.91 -24.06 4.42
C ARG A 117 -3.60 -24.84 5.70
N ARG A 118 -3.01 -24.15 6.68
CA ARG A 118 -2.60 -24.70 7.98
C ARG A 118 -1.49 -25.78 7.92
N LEU A 119 -0.89 -26.01 6.75
CA LEU A 119 0.28 -26.88 6.56
C LEU A 119 1.63 -26.12 6.60
N GLY A 120 1.65 -24.91 7.16
CA GLY A 120 2.87 -24.11 7.28
C GLY A 120 3.35 -23.41 5.99
N LEU A 121 2.66 -23.57 4.86
CA LEU A 121 3.04 -22.99 3.56
C LEU A 121 3.22 -21.46 3.60
N ALA A 122 2.24 -20.71 4.10
CA ALA A 122 2.34 -19.25 4.24
C ALA A 122 3.56 -18.84 5.10
N SER A 123 3.87 -19.63 6.14
CA SER A 123 5.05 -19.41 6.98
C SER A 123 6.34 -19.60 6.21
N CYS A 124 6.43 -20.68 5.43
CA CYS A 124 7.59 -20.99 4.60
C CYS A 124 7.81 -19.93 3.52
N LEU A 125 6.74 -19.52 2.85
CA LEU A 125 6.75 -18.45 1.86
C LEU A 125 7.29 -17.15 2.47
N MET A 126 6.65 -16.65 3.53
CA MET A 126 7.02 -15.37 4.14
C MET A 126 8.43 -15.39 4.75
N LYS A 127 8.87 -16.53 5.31
CA LYS A 127 10.23 -16.67 5.85
C LYS A 127 11.29 -16.56 4.75
N ASN A 128 11.07 -17.19 3.60
CA ASN A 128 12.02 -17.15 2.49
C ASN A 128 12.01 -15.78 1.78
N VAL A 129 10.84 -15.15 1.64
CA VAL A 129 10.75 -13.78 1.12
C VAL A 129 11.44 -12.79 2.04
N ALA A 130 11.27 -12.89 3.37
CA ALA A 130 12.01 -12.09 4.34
C ALA A 130 13.53 -12.25 4.18
N LYS A 131 14.02 -13.49 4.11
CA LYS A 131 15.46 -13.76 3.88
C LYS A 131 15.97 -13.15 2.58
N TRP A 132 15.18 -13.20 1.50
CA TRP A 132 15.54 -12.59 0.23
C TRP A 132 15.62 -11.05 0.36
N MET A 133 14.61 -10.44 1.00
CA MET A 133 14.57 -8.99 1.23
C MET A 133 15.79 -8.54 2.04
N ASP A 134 16.06 -9.22 3.16
CA ASP A 134 17.14 -8.88 4.09
C ASP A 134 18.54 -9.15 3.49
N GLY A 135 18.68 -10.23 2.72
CA GLY A 135 19.96 -10.68 2.20
C GLY A 135 20.23 -10.18 0.79
N GLN A 136 19.79 -10.95 -0.21
CA GLN A 136 20.13 -10.74 -1.63
C GLN A 136 19.73 -9.37 -2.17
N SER A 137 18.64 -8.80 -1.64
CA SER A 137 18.12 -7.51 -2.09
C SER A 137 18.55 -6.33 -1.21
N SER A 138 19.14 -6.62 -0.04
CA SER A 138 19.60 -5.66 0.97
C SER A 138 18.59 -4.55 1.29
N GLY A 139 17.30 -4.89 1.40
CA GLY A 139 16.27 -3.93 1.76
C GLY A 139 16.33 -3.57 3.24
N ALA A 140 16.33 -2.27 3.56
CA ALA A 140 16.36 -1.77 4.93
C ALA A 140 15.09 -2.12 5.72
N ALA A 141 13.94 -2.12 5.05
CA ALA A 141 12.66 -2.45 5.66
C ALA A 141 11.66 -3.02 4.65
N SER A 142 10.60 -3.64 5.16
CA SER A 142 9.46 -4.09 4.38
C SER A 142 8.14 -3.77 5.08
N MET A 143 7.10 -3.51 4.30
CA MET A 143 5.77 -3.17 4.79
C MET A 143 4.67 -3.96 4.10
N LEU A 144 3.58 -4.17 4.83
CA LEU A 144 2.35 -4.78 4.30
C LEU A 144 1.15 -4.25 5.06
N TYR A 145 -0.04 -4.41 4.47
CA TYR A 145 -1.30 -4.02 5.10
C TYR A 145 -2.15 -5.26 5.30
N THR A 146 -2.44 -5.62 6.55
CA THR A 146 -2.99 -6.94 6.91
C THR A 146 -4.25 -6.88 7.76
N SER A 147 -5.09 -7.90 7.62
CA SER A 147 -6.26 -8.14 8.49
C SER A 147 -6.02 -9.32 9.45
N ILE A 148 -4.82 -9.91 9.44
CA ILE A 148 -4.43 -11.07 10.27
C ILE A 148 -3.11 -10.77 10.99
N GLY A 149 -3.08 -9.67 11.74
CA GLY A 149 -1.87 -9.12 12.35
C GLY A 149 -1.03 -10.10 13.17
N LYS A 150 -1.66 -10.98 13.97
CA LYS A 150 -0.96 -12.01 14.78
C LYS A 150 -0.08 -12.95 13.94
N PHE A 151 -0.44 -13.22 12.69
CA PHE A 151 0.39 -14.03 11.80
C PHE A 151 1.68 -13.30 11.42
N TYR A 152 1.59 -12.03 11.07
CA TYR A 152 2.73 -11.23 10.62
C TYR A 152 3.63 -10.78 11.78
N ALA A 153 3.05 -10.42 12.92
CA ALA A 153 3.79 -10.04 14.14
C ALA A 153 4.78 -11.12 14.59
N ARG A 154 4.38 -12.40 14.60
CA ARG A 154 5.28 -13.53 14.94
C ARG A 154 6.45 -13.73 13.97
N ARG A 155 6.52 -12.95 12.89
CA ARG A 155 7.55 -13.02 11.85
C ARG A 155 8.30 -11.69 11.71
N GLY A 156 8.17 -10.79 12.68
CA GLY A 156 8.88 -9.51 12.74
C GLY A 156 8.15 -8.32 12.09
N TRP A 157 6.97 -8.52 11.49
CA TRP A 157 6.15 -7.39 11.01
C TRP A 157 5.30 -6.84 12.16
N ARG A 158 5.80 -5.78 12.78
CA ARG A 158 5.12 -5.09 13.87
C ARG A 158 3.95 -4.28 13.31
N MET A 159 2.77 -4.48 13.88
CA MET A 159 1.59 -3.69 13.57
C MET A 159 1.77 -2.26 14.09
N LEU A 160 1.31 -1.30 13.30
CA LEU A 160 1.34 0.12 13.62
C LEU A 160 -0.09 0.64 13.80
N PRO A 161 -0.29 1.71 14.59
CA PRO A 161 -1.58 2.39 14.69
C PRO A 161 -2.11 2.78 13.31
N ALA A 162 -3.41 2.68 13.12
CA ALA A 162 -4.03 2.77 11.80
C ALA A 162 -5.31 3.58 11.90
N PHE A 163 -5.26 4.88 11.61
CA PHE A 163 -6.44 5.73 11.66
C PHE A 163 -7.04 5.88 10.26
N GLN A 164 -8.33 6.17 10.17
CA GLN A 164 -8.96 6.62 8.94
C GLN A 164 -10.09 7.61 9.23
N SER A 165 -10.38 8.44 8.24
CA SER A 165 -11.66 9.14 8.12
C SER A 165 -12.40 8.65 6.88
N VAL A 166 -13.68 8.36 7.03
CA VAL A 166 -14.58 7.90 5.98
C VAL A 166 -15.60 8.98 5.73
N LEU A 167 -15.68 9.46 4.48
CA LEU A 167 -16.77 10.32 4.01
C LEU A 167 -17.79 9.47 3.26
N SER A 168 -19.01 9.40 3.78
CA SER A 168 -20.12 8.72 3.11
C SER A 168 -20.72 9.62 2.03
N ILE A 169 -20.94 9.06 0.85
CA ILE A 169 -21.53 9.79 -0.28
C ILE A 169 -23.04 9.52 -0.30
N SER A 170 -23.82 10.49 0.16
CA SER A 170 -25.27 10.48 -0.02
C SER A 170 -25.66 11.13 -1.37
N PRO A 171 -26.64 10.57 -2.10
CA PRO A 171 -27.21 11.21 -3.29
C PRO A 171 -27.86 12.57 -3.01
N SER A 172 -28.30 12.82 -1.77
CA SER A 172 -29.02 14.03 -1.38
C SER A 172 -28.11 15.24 -1.11
N VAL A 173 -26.80 15.03 -0.95
CA VAL A 173 -25.86 16.11 -0.63
C VAL A 173 -25.35 16.73 -1.94
N SER A 174 -25.52 18.05 -2.06
CA SER A 174 -25.03 18.80 -3.21
C SER A 174 -23.50 18.75 -3.28
N THR A 175 -22.97 18.51 -4.47
CA THR A 175 -21.53 18.62 -4.77
C THR A 175 -21.22 19.91 -5.53
N GLU A 176 -22.06 20.92 -5.39
CA GLU A 176 -21.78 22.24 -5.95
C GLU A 176 -20.50 22.84 -5.34
N CYS A 177 -19.64 23.36 -6.20
CA CYS A 177 -18.36 23.97 -5.80
C CYS A 177 -18.51 25.37 -5.16
N ALA A 178 -19.72 25.82 -4.84
CA ALA A 178 -19.95 27.16 -4.32
C ALA A 178 -19.21 27.36 -2.96
N GLY A 179 -18.18 28.20 -2.98
CA GLY A 179 -17.32 28.45 -1.83
C GLY A 179 -16.11 27.52 -1.70
N PHE A 180 -15.86 26.65 -2.69
CA PHE A 180 -14.64 25.84 -2.82
C PHE A 180 -13.77 26.34 -3.99
N PHE A 181 -12.48 26.01 -3.97
CA PHE A 181 -11.56 26.37 -5.04
C PHE A 181 -11.73 25.45 -6.27
N PRO A 182 -11.45 25.96 -7.48
CA PRO A 182 -11.45 25.14 -8.69
C PRO A 182 -10.34 24.08 -8.62
N THR A 183 -10.67 22.89 -9.10
CA THR A 183 -9.74 21.76 -9.24
C THR A 183 -9.79 21.21 -10.66
N ARG A 184 -8.70 20.55 -11.07
CA ARG A 184 -8.63 19.82 -12.35
C ARG A 184 -8.09 18.42 -12.15
N PRO A 185 -8.39 17.47 -13.05
CA PRO A 185 -7.75 16.16 -13.05
C PRO A 185 -6.22 16.27 -13.12
N LEU A 186 -5.54 15.43 -12.34
CA LEU A 186 -4.09 15.22 -12.42
C LEU A 186 -3.81 14.29 -13.59
N THR A 187 -2.84 14.68 -14.42
CA THR A 187 -2.46 13.91 -15.61
C THR A 187 -1.06 13.33 -15.48
N LYS A 188 -0.71 12.37 -16.35
CA LYS A 188 0.65 11.78 -16.38
C LYS A 188 1.77 12.80 -16.58
N ILE A 189 1.46 13.95 -17.19
CA ILE A 189 2.42 15.05 -17.42
C ILE A 189 2.75 15.78 -16.11
N ASP A 190 1.80 15.85 -15.18
CA ASP A 190 1.98 16.54 -13.89
C ASP A 190 2.88 15.72 -12.94
N ILE A 191 2.80 14.39 -13.01
CA ILE A 191 3.38 13.44 -12.04
C ILE A 191 4.87 13.68 -11.77
N PRO A 192 5.78 13.77 -12.77
CA PRO A 192 7.21 13.91 -12.49
C PRO A 192 7.55 15.18 -11.70
N ARG A 193 6.91 16.31 -12.03
CA ARG A 193 7.13 17.58 -11.33
C ARG A 193 6.61 17.49 -9.90
N LEU A 194 5.39 16.97 -9.72
CA LEU A 194 4.77 16.86 -8.41
C LEU A 194 5.51 15.90 -7.48
N CYS A 195 5.91 14.72 -7.95
CA CYS A 195 6.74 13.79 -7.18
C CYS A 195 8.10 14.40 -6.80
N SER A 196 8.73 15.13 -7.71
CA SER A 196 10.02 15.79 -7.44
C SER A 196 9.89 16.88 -6.38
N HIS A 197 8.88 17.75 -6.50
CA HIS A 197 8.60 18.78 -5.49
C HIS A 197 8.26 18.15 -4.14
N ASP A 198 7.44 17.10 -4.19
CA ASP A 198 6.99 16.38 -3.02
C ASP A 198 8.13 15.76 -2.21
N LEU A 199 9.09 15.15 -2.92
CA LEU A 199 10.33 14.64 -2.36
C LEU A 199 11.14 15.72 -1.64
N GLU A 200 11.23 16.92 -2.22
CA GLU A 200 11.99 18.03 -1.63
C GLU A 200 11.33 18.56 -0.35
N CYS A 201 10.00 18.73 -0.30
CA CYS A 201 9.38 19.11 0.96
C CYS A 201 9.44 17.95 1.97
N LEU A 202 9.30 16.69 1.56
CA LEU A 202 9.42 15.54 2.48
C LEU A 202 10.79 15.49 3.16
N LYS A 203 11.88 15.75 2.42
CA LYS A 203 13.24 15.85 2.97
C LYS A 203 13.40 17.00 3.98
N THR A 204 12.56 18.03 3.90
CA THR A 204 12.56 19.16 4.82
C THR A 204 11.71 18.84 6.06
N GLU A 205 10.45 18.46 5.85
CA GLU A 205 9.46 18.13 6.89
C GLU A 205 9.95 17.00 7.80
N ILE A 206 10.62 15.99 7.23
CA ILE A 206 11.12 14.86 8.00
C ILE A 206 12.06 15.29 9.12
N LYS A 207 12.82 16.37 8.93
CA LYS A 207 13.80 16.90 9.90
C LYS A 207 13.14 17.65 11.06
N GLU A 208 11.93 18.15 10.85
CA GLU A 208 11.16 18.91 11.86
C GLU A 208 10.52 17.99 12.90
N ILE A 209 10.43 16.69 12.60
CA ILE A 209 9.82 15.70 13.49
C ILE A 209 10.79 15.36 14.63
N GLU A 210 10.36 15.54 15.88
CA GLU A 210 11.11 15.08 17.04
C GLU A 210 11.05 13.55 17.15
N LEU A 211 12.21 12.91 17.33
CA LEU A 211 12.30 11.46 17.54
C LEU A 211 12.90 11.18 18.91
N GLN A 212 12.35 10.17 19.58
CA GLN A 212 13.02 9.58 20.73
C GLN A 212 14.25 8.78 20.29
N PRO A 213 15.26 8.56 21.15
CA PRO A 213 16.48 7.84 20.78
C PRO A 213 16.30 6.42 20.23
N THR A 214 15.17 5.76 20.53
CA THR A 214 14.83 4.40 20.05
C THR A 214 13.94 4.41 18.82
N GLU A 215 13.56 5.60 18.35
CA GLU A 215 12.66 5.77 17.22
C GLU A 215 13.41 5.95 15.91
N THR A 216 12.92 5.26 14.90
CA THR A 216 13.35 5.46 13.52
C THR A 216 12.12 5.76 12.70
N LEU A 217 12.15 6.90 12.02
CA LEU A 217 11.10 7.31 11.14
C LEU A 217 11.34 6.76 9.74
N MET A 218 10.27 6.26 9.12
CA MET A 218 10.27 5.68 7.79
C MET A 218 9.11 6.24 6.97
N SER A 219 9.40 6.65 5.73
CA SER A 219 8.40 7.07 4.76
C SER A 219 8.72 6.50 3.38
N VAL A 220 7.68 6.16 2.61
CA VAL A 220 7.82 5.74 1.21
C VAL A 220 7.92 6.99 0.33
N LEU A 221 8.80 6.99 -0.67
CA LEU A 221 8.89 8.08 -1.64
C LEU A 221 7.73 8.01 -2.66
N PRO A 222 7.21 9.17 -3.09
CA PRO A 222 6.01 9.24 -3.91
C PRO A 222 6.16 8.56 -5.28
N THR A 223 5.16 7.77 -5.67
CA THR A 223 4.99 7.22 -7.02
C THR A 223 3.53 7.35 -7.42
N ALA A 224 3.17 8.43 -8.12
CA ALA A 224 1.78 8.69 -8.51
C ALA A 224 1.44 8.07 -9.87
N ASP A 225 0.17 7.66 -10.04
CA ASP A 225 -0.39 7.25 -11.33
C ASP A 225 -1.75 7.92 -11.67
N LEU A 226 -2.56 8.43 -10.71
CA LEU A 226 -3.89 9.11 -10.94
C LEU A 226 -4.38 10.01 -9.77
N GLY A 227 -4.93 11.22 -10.01
CA GLY A 227 -5.41 12.15 -8.95
C GLY A 227 -6.11 13.46 -9.39
N ALA A 228 -6.08 14.50 -8.55
CA ALA A 228 -6.48 15.89 -8.88
C ALA A 228 -5.52 16.95 -8.31
N ILE A 229 -5.51 18.12 -8.96
CA ILE A 229 -4.71 19.29 -8.59
C ILE A 229 -5.67 20.45 -8.28
N CYS A 230 -5.39 21.14 -7.18
CA CYS A 230 -5.98 22.44 -6.89
C CYS A 230 -5.03 23.50 -7.47
N GLU A 231 -5.54 24.34 -8.36
CA GLU A 231 -4.72 25.37 -9.00
C GLU A 231 -4.32 26.48 -8.02
N HIS A 232 -4.95 26.50 -6.85
CA HIS A 232 -4.52 27.29 -5.70
C HIS A 232 -3.43 26.53 -4.91
N GLU A 233 -2.31 27.22 -4.65
CA GLU A 233 -1.34 26.87 -3.61
C GLU A 233 -0.58 25.53 -3.82
N ASP A 234 -0.23 25.16 -5.06
CA ASP A 234 0.54 23.94 -5.45
C ASP A 234 0.10 22.66 -4.69
N SER A 235 -1.21 22.54 -4.48
CA SER A 235 -1.81 21.48 -3.68
C SER A 235 -2.44 20.43 -4.59
N TRP A 236 -2.33 19.17 -4.20
CA TRP A 236 -2.81 18.06 -5.01
C TRP A 236 -3.10 16.83 -4.15
N VAL A 237 -3.92 15.96 -4.69
CA VAL A 237 -4.24 14.67 -4.10
C VAL A 237 -4.19 13.62 -5.19
N TYR A 238 -3.84 12.40 -4.85
CA TYR A 238 -4.01 11.27 -5.75
C TYR A 238 -4.69 10.12 -5.02
N TRP A 239 -5.47 9.33 -5.74
CA TRP A 239 -6.39 8.37 -5.15
C TRP A 239 -6.46 7.07 -5.93
N PHE A 240 -7.04 6.06 -5.29
CA PHE A 240 -7.26 4.74 -5.85
C PHE A 240 -8.72 4.31 -5.71
N HIS A 241 -9.27 3.75 -6.79
CA HIS A 241 -10.60 3.14 -6.82
C HIS A 241 -10.55 1.69 -6.29
N ASP A 242 -10.85 1.49 -5.01
CA ASP A 242 -10.99 0.16 -4.42
C ASP A 242 -12.41 -0.37 -4.66
N PHE A 243 -12.65 -0.88 -5.87
CA PHE A 243 -13.93 -1.50 -6.22
C PHE A 243 -14.26 -2.73 -5.36
N ARG A 244 -13.25 -3.42 -4.83
CA ARG A 244 -13.47 -4.58 -3.97
C ARG A 244 -14.10 -4.19 -2.65
N LYS A 245 -13.61 -3.11 -2.04
CA LYS A 245 -14.12 -2.56 -0.78
C LYS A 245 -15.14 -1.44 -0.98
N GLN A 246 -15.54 -1.18 -2.23
CA GLN A 246 -16.54 -0.16 -2.60
C GLN A 246 -16.20 1.22 -2.01
N LYS A 247 -14.97 1.69 -2.27
CA LYS A 247 -14.49 2.98 -1.78
C LYS A 247 -13.40 3.57 -2.65
N LEU A 248 -13.30 4.89 -2.66
CA LEU A 248 -12.15 5.61 -3.20
C LEU A 248 -11.22 5.95 -2.03
N VAL A 249 -9.95 5.56 -2.11
CA VAL A 249 -8.96 5.79 -1.05
C VAL A 249 -8.01 6.90 -1.48
N LEU A 250 -7.92 7.97 -0.68
CA LEU A 250 -6.88 8.98 -0.87
C LEU A 250 -5.55 8.37 -0.48
N GLN A 251 -4.63 8.34 -1.43
CA GLN A 251 -3.35 7.69 -1.28
C GLN A 251 -2.29 8.66 -0.76
N ARG A 252 -2.33 9.87 -1.30
CA ARG A 252 -1.43 10.94 -0.93
C ARG A 252 -2.11 12.28 -1.09
N VAL A 253 -1.91 13.14 -0.10
CA VAL A 253 -2.40 14.51 -0.07
C VAL A 253 -1.19 15.40 0.13
N ARG A 254 -1.11 16.48 -0.65
CA ARG A 254 -0.10 17.53 -0.51
C ARG A 254 -0.74 18.89 -0.59
N VAL A 255 -0.27 19.75 0.28
CA VAL A 255 -0.71 21.15 0.35
C VAL A 255 0.52 22.04 0.34
N GLY A 256 0.43 23.15 -0.38
CA GLY A 256 1.42 24.21 -0.23
C GLY A 256 1.32 24.90 1.14
N LYS A 257 2.37 25.66 1.49
CA LYS A 257 2.39 26.48 2.70
C LYS A 257 1.75 27.83 2.40
N ALA A 258 0.43 27.96 2.53
CA ALA A 258 -0.28 29.19 2.21
C ALA A 258 -1.51 29.45 3.08
N GLN A 259 -2.22 30.55 2.81
CA GLN A 259 -3.15 31.19 3.75
C GLN A 259 -4.52 30.48 3.82
N ALA A 260 -4.84 29.62 2.84
CA ALA A 260 -6.13 28.92 2.73
C ALA A 260 -6.01 27.38 2.60
N THR A 261 -4.96 26.80 3.19
CA THR A 261 -4.66 25.35 3.22
C THR A 261 -5.89 24.47 3.46
N THR A 262 -6.65 24.73 4.51
CA THR A 262 -7.82 23.90 4.88
C THR A 262 -8.88 23.89 3.78
N LEU A 263 -9.16 25.04 3.17
CA LEU A 263 -10.15 25.15 2.10
C LEU A 263 -9.65 24.47 0.82
N CYS A 264 -8.36 24.55 0.54
CA CYS A 264 -7.72 23.86 -0.56
C CYS A 264 -7.87 22.33 -0.42
N LEU A 265 -7.57 21.79 0.74
CA LEU A 265 -7.80 20.38 1.07
C LEU A 265 -9.26 19.97 0.93
N ALA A 266 -10.18 20.76 1.47
CA ALA A 266 -11.61 20.45 1.38
C ALA A 266 -12.09 20.44 -0.08
N SER A 267 -11.52 21.32 -0.93
CA SER A 267 -11.80 21.36 -2.37
C SER A 267 -11.27 20.10 -3.08
N LEU A 268 -10.07 19.64 -2.73
CA LEU A 268 -9.50 18.39 -3.24
C LEU A 268 -10.28 17.14 -2.79
N PHE A 269 -10.73 17.11 -1.53
CA PHE A 269 -11.56 16.03 -1.01
C PHE A 269 -12.94 16.03 -1.66
N LEU A 270 -13.52 17.20 -1.94
CA LEU A 270 -14.75 17.32 -2.73
C LEU A 270 -14.56 16.79 -4.16
N ALA A 271 -13.42 17.06 -4.80
CA ALA A 271 -13.10 16.48 -6.11
C ALA A 271 -13.07 14.94 -6.06
N ALA A 272 -12.48 14.37 -5.00
CA ALA A 272 -12.49 12.93 -4.78
C ALA A 272 -13.90 12.36 -4.53
N VAL A 273 -14.78 13.13 -3.86
CA VAL A 273 -16.21 12.77 -3.69
C VAL A 273 -16.94 12.77 -5.03
N ILE A 274 -16.70 13.77 -5.89
CA ILE A 274 -17.28 13.83 -7.23
C ILE A 274 -16.82 12.65 -8.09
N GLU A 275 -15.53 12.31 -8.03
CA GLU A 275 -14.98 11.13 -8.71
C GLU A 275 -15.66 9.86 -8.18
N ALA A 276 -15.64 9.63 -6.87
CA ALA A 276 -16.26 8.45 -6.26
C ALA A 276 -17.75 8.31 -6.63
N ARG A 277 -18.51 9.42 -6.66
CA ARG A 277 -19.91 9.45 -7.12
C ARG A 277 -20.03 9.04 -8.59
N THR A 278 -19.15 9.53 -9.45
CA THR A 278 -19.12 9.19 -10.89
C THR A 278 -18.89 7.70 -11.11
N TRP A 279 -18.08 7.07 -10.26
CA TRP A 279 -17.78 5.65 -10.29
C TRP A 279 -18.73 4.78 -9.44
N GLY A 280 -19.77 5.37 -8.84
CA GLY A 280 -20.74 4.64 -8.01
C GLY A 280 -20.15 4.09 -6.71
N LEU A 281 -19.05 4.65 -6.23
CA LEU A 281 -18.41 4.26 -4.97
C LEU A 281 -19.05 5.02 -3.80
N PRO A 282 -19.57 4.34 -2.77
CA PRO A 282 -20.31 5.00 -1.70
C PRO A 282 -19.44 5.78 -0.69
N ASN A 283 -18.11 5.61 -0.71
CA ASN A 283 -17.23 6.19 0.31
C ASN A 283 -15.94 6.77 -0.28
N VAL A 284 -15.50 7.89 0.25
CA VAL A 284 -14.10 8.37 0.16
C VAL A 284 -13.42 8.11 1.49
N VAL A 285 -12.17 7.63 1.47
CA VAL A 285 -11.43 7.28 2.69
C VAL A 285 -10.07 7.97 2.69
N VAL A 286 -9.78 8.65 3.80
CA VAL A 286 -8.47 9.27 4.09
C VAL A 286 -7.79 8.46 5.17
N TRP A 287 -6.56 8.01 4.95
CA TRP A 287 -5.82 7.22 5.94
C TRP A 287 -4.88 8.10 6.75
N THR A 288 -4.92 7.88 8.06
CA THR A 288 -4.15 8.65 9.05
C THR A 288 -4.16 10.15 8.75
N PRO A 289 -5.35 10.78 8.67
CA PRO A 289 -5.46 12.19 8.35
C PRO A 289 -4.72 13.03 9.38
N ASP A 290 -3.95 14.01 8.90
CA ASP A 290 -3.30 15.00 9.76
C ASP A 290 -4.31 16.07 10.24
N ALA A 291 -3.84 17.00 11.07
CA ALA A 291 -4.70 18.03 11.65
C ALA A 291 -5.42 18.88 10.59
N GLU A 292 -4.72 19.26 9.51
CA GLU A 292 -5.31 20.04 8.41
C GLU A 292 -6.33 19.24 7.61
N SER A 293 -6.06 17.95 7.35
CA SER A 293 -7.02 17.05 6.71
C SER A 293 -8.29 16.91 7.56
N LEU A 294 -8.17 16.80 8.90
CA LEU A 294 -9.32 16.76 9.80
C LEU A 294 -10.14 18.05 9.76
N LEU A 295 -9.49 19.22 9.70
CA LEU A 295 -10.18 20.50 9.55
C LEU A 295 -10.91 20.60 8.20
N ALA A 296 -10.29 20.12 7.12
CA ALA A 296 -10.91 20.07 5.80
C ALA A 296 -12.13 19.14 5.74
N LEU A 297 -12.05 18.00 6.42
CA LEU A 297 -13.16 17.06 6.58
C LEU A 297 -14.31 17.68 7.39
N ASP A 298 -14.02 18.45 8.44
CA ASP A 298 -15.02 19.19 9.21
C ASP A 298 -15.73 20.26 8.36
N LEU A 299 -15.02 20.93 7.44
CA LEU A 299 -15.65 21.83 6.47
C LEU A 299 -16.66 21.10 5.58
N LEU A 300 -16.34 19.89 5.12
CA LEU A 300 -17.27 19.06 4.35
C LEU A 300 -18.44 18.58 5.23
N ALA A 301 -18.18 18.20 6.49
CA ALA A 301 -19.25 17.82 7.42
C ALA A 301 -20.28 18.95 7.61
N LYS A 302 -19.80 20.20 7.76
CA LYS A 302 -20.65 21.40 7.83
C LYS A 302 -21.46 21.66 6.56
N LYS A 303 -21.07 21.08 5.42
CA LYS A 303 -21.83 21.10 4.15
C LYS A 303 -22.81 19.94 4.01
N GLY A 304 -22.93 19.09 5.03
CA GLY A 304 -23.90 18.00 5.11
C GLY A 304 -23.35 16.63 4.72
N PHE A 305 -22.04 16.49 4.48
CA PHE A 305 -21.41 15.18 4.32
C PHE A 305 -21.31 14.46 5.67
N GLU A 306 -21.57 13.15 5.69
CA GLU A 306 -21.29 12.34 6.87
C GLU A 306 -19.81 11.98 6.90
N VAL A 307 -19.12 12.31 8.00
CA VAL A 307 -17.71 12.00 8.20
C VAL A 307 -17.54 11.24 9.51
N ILE A 308 -16.92 10.07 9.44
CA ILE A 308 -16.61 9.24 10.60
C ILE A 308 -15.10 9.04 10.66
N SER A 309 -14.49 9.37 11.80
CA SER A 309 -13.08 9.13 12.08
C SER A 309 -12.93 8.02 13.10
N GLU A 310 -12.13 7.01 12.79
CA GLU A 310 -11.97 5.82 13.62
C GLU A 310 -10.55 5.24 13.54
N GLU A 311 -10.17 4.50 14.58
CA GLU A 311 -9.03 3.59 14.52
C GLU A 311 -9.45 2.27 13.87
N ARG A 312 -8.62 1.75 12.98
CA ARG A 312 -8.81 0.47 12.30
C ARG A 312 -8.10 -0.63 13.08
N ASP A 313 -8.88 -1.57 13.59
CA ASP A 313 -8.38 -2.72 14.37
C ASP A 313 -8.54 -4.08 13.65
N GLY A 314 -9.30 -4.10 12.54
CA GLY A 314 -9.65 -5.34 11.84
C GLY A 314 -9.13 -5.48 10.42
N THR A 315 -8.88 -4.39 9.68
CA THR A 315 -8.56 -4.47 8.24
C THR A 315 -7.45 -3.55 7.76
N SER A 316 -6.60 -4.10 6.88
CA SER A 316 -5.51 -3.38 6.19
C SER A 316 -4.58 -2.62 7.14
N ILE A 317 -4.27 -3.17 8.31
CA ILE A 317 -3.43 -2.53 9.31
C ILE A 317 -1.98 -2.52 8.80
N PRO A 318 -1.32 -1.34 8.70
CA PRO A 318 0.08 -1.25 8.33
C PRO A 318 0.93 -2.05 9.30
N SER A 319 1.84 -2.85 8.76
CA SER A 319 2.82 -3.59 9.54
C SER A 319 4.19 -3.46 8.89
N VAL A 320 5.20 -3.13 9.69
CA VAL A 320 6.57 -2.88 9.23
C VAL A 320 7.52 -3.89 9.85
N ARG A 321 8.48 -4.35 9.07
CA ARG A 321 9.59 -5.20 9.49
C ARG A 321 10.90 -4.61 8.98
N TRP A 322 11.80 -4.29 9.90
CA TRP A 322 13.18 -3.90 9.57
C TRP A 322 14.01 -5.10 9.15
N ALA A 323 15.10 -4.85 8.42
CA ALA A 323 16.04 -5.88 7.98
C ALA A 323 16.47 -6.78 9.14
N GLY A 324 16.53 -8.09 8.89
CA GLY A 324 16.84 -9.10 9.91
C GLY A 324 15.71 -9.35 10.91
N GLY A 325 14.61 -8.60 10.85
CA GLY A 325 13.55 -8.64 11.85
C GLY A 325 13.96 -7.95 13.15
N ASP A 326 14.70 -6.84 13.05
CA ASP A 326 15.12 -6.06 14.21
C ASP A 326 13.91 -5.45 14.95
N GLU A 327 13.60 -6.00 16.12
CA GLU A 327 12.49 -5.55 16.98
C GLU A 327 12.90 -4.42 17.92
N SER A 328 14.19 -4.07 18.01
CA SER A 328 14.67 -2.96 18.84
C SER A 328 14.29 -1.60 18.28
N ILE A 329 14.05 -1.52 16.96
CA ILE A 329 13.66 -0.29 16.28
C ILE A 329 12.17 0.01 16.49
N LYS A 330 11.87 1.11 17.17
CA LYS A 330 10.50 1.63 17.26
C LYS A 330 10.19 2.45 16.01
N THR A 331 9.31 1.93 15.16
CA THR A 331 8.97 2.59 13.89
C THR A 331 8.01 3.75 14.12
N VAL A 332 8.39 4.94 13.66
CA VAL A 332 7.46 6.04 13.42
C VAL A 332 7.17 6.04 11.91
N PHE A 333 6.05 5.45 11.51
CA PHE A 333 5.72 5.34 10.08
C PHE A 333 4.95 6.57 9.65
N TRP A 334 5.50 7.31 8.69
CA TRP A 334 4.81 8.43 8.06
C TRP A 334 3.97 7.88 6.89
N PRO A 335 2.64 7.78 7.04
CA PRO A 335 1.79 7.10 6.07
C PRO A 335 1.44 8.06 4.95
N ASN A 336 2.31 8.16 3.95
CA ASN A 336 2.12 9.06 2.81
C ASN A 336 1.78 8.36 1.50
N GLU A 337 1.72 7.02 1.50
CA GLU A 337 1.24 6.19 0.40
C GLU A 337 0.63 4.88 0.92
N PHE A 338 -0.63 4.61 0.57
CA PHE A 338 -1.18 3.27 0.64
C PHE A 338 -0.95 2.53 -0.69
N PHE A 339 -0.51 1.27 -0.62
CA PHE A 339 -0.49 0.33 -1.75
C PHE A 339 -0.14 0.95 -3.13
N ALA A 340 1.12 1.31 -3.39
CA ALA A 340 1.52 1.76 -4.75
C ALA A 340 1.57 0.59 -5.77
N TRP A 341 0.49 -0.16 -5.89
CA TRP A 341 0.32 -1.24 -6.86
C TRP A 341 -1.06 -1.24 -7.51
N SER A 342 -1.61 -0.06 -7.71
CA SER A 342 -2.94 0.04 -8.28
C SER A 342 -3.10 1.25 -9.14
#